data_AF-A0A497CGZ1-F1
#
_entry.id   AF-A0A497CGZ1-F1
#
_cell.length_a   1.000
_cell.length_b   1.000
_cell.length_c   1.000
_cell.angle_alpha   90.00
_cell.angle_beta   90.00
_cell.angle_gamma   90.00
#
_symmetry.space_group_name_H-M   'P 1'
#
loop_
_entity.id
_entity.type
_entity.pdbx_description
1 polymer ?
#
loop_
_entity_poly.entity_id
_entity_poly.type
_entity_poly.pdbx_seq_one_letter_code
_entity_poly.pdbx_strand_id
1 'polypeptide(L)'
;MALIDYINTFGTNVIDKAKSNLKKEDKREGPLEESLSYKVNVSKNSFQLDIYAENYWKYVDYGVKGVGGTKADKTIYVNGEKKI
;
A
#
# COMPACT_ATOMS: atom_id res chain seq x y z
N MET A 1 -8.17 -29.19 -8.07
CA MET A 1 -7.09 -28.51 -7.33
C MET A 1 -6.69 -27.16 -7.95
N ALA A 2 -6.76 -26.98 -9.28
CA ALA A 2 -6.27 -25.78 -9.98
C ALA A 2 -6.90 -24.41 -9.64
N LEU A 3 -8.16 -24.33 -9.18
CA LEU A 3 -8.82 -23.04 -8.94
C LEU A 3 -8.22 -22.29 -7.73
N ILE A 4 -7.96 -23.00 -6.64
CA ILE A 4 -7.37 -22.41 -5.43
C ILE A 4 -5.96 -21.89 -5.74
N ASP A 5 -5.17 -22.67 -6.48
CA ASP A 5 -3.81 -22.30 -6.87
C ASP A 5 -3.80 -21.06 -7.77
N TYR A 6 -4.75 -20.94 -8.69
CA TYR A 6 -4.87 -19.78 -9.55
C TYR A 6 -5.24 -18.52 -8.77
N ILE A 7 -6.20 -18.61 -7.83
CA ILE A 7 -6.62 -17.46 -7.02
C ILE A 7 -5.50 -17.03 -6.06
N ASN A 8 -4.78 -17.99 -5.46
CA ASN A 8 -3.60 -17.69 -4.64
C ASN A 8 -2.50 -17.01 -5.47
N THR A 9 -2.22 -17.52 -6.67
CA THR A 9 -1.24 -16.89 -7.58
C THR A 9 -1.65 -15.47 -7.94
N PHE A 10 -2.93 -15.24 -8.20
CA PHE A 10 -3.47 -13.92 -8.46
C PHE A 10 -3.30 -12.98 -7.24
N GLY A 11 -3.68 -13.45 -6.04
CA GLY A 11 -3.50 -12.69 -4.79
C GLY A 11 -2.03 -12.29 -4.55
N THR A 12 -1.11 -13.24 -4.69
CA THR A 12 0.33 -13.00 -4.59
C THR A 12 0.79 -11.95 -5.60
N ASN A 13 0.41 -12.07 -6.88
CA ASN A 13 0.78 -11.13 -7.92
C ASN A 13 0.28 -9.71 -7.64
N VAL A 14 -0.93 -9.57 -7.08
CA VAL A 14 -1.48 -8.26 -6.69
C VAL A 14 -0.64 -7.62 -5.58
N ILE A 15 -0.30 -8.38 -4.53
CA ILE A 15 0.53 -7.89 -3.42
C ILE A 15 1.94 -7.54 -3.91
N ASP A 16 2.57 -8.39 -4.70
CA ASP A 16 3.91 -8.16 -5.23
C ASP A 16 3.96 -6.91 -6.11
N LYS A 17 2.92 -6.70 -6.92
CA LYS A 17 2.81 -5.50 -7.75
C LYS A 17 2.62 -4.25 -6.91
N ALA A 18 1.78 -4.31 -5.87
CA ALA A 18 1.59 -3.20 -4.95
C ALA A 18 2.91 -2.82 -4.25
N LYS A 19 3.66 -3.80 -3.71
CA LYS A 19 4.99 -3.57 -3.14
C LYS A 19 5.99 -3.01 -4.16
N SER A 20 5.96 -3.52 -5.39
CA SER A 20 6.79 -2.99 -6.49
C SER A 20 6.48 -1.54 -6.82
N ASN A 21 5.21 -1.13 -6.73
CA ASN A 21 4.81 0.26 -6.95
C ASN A 21 5.26 1.16 -5.80
N LEU A 22 5.08 0.75 -4.53
CA LEU A 22 5.64 1.46 -3.37
C LEU A 22 7.16 1.62 -3.48
N LYS A 23 7.83 0.59 -3.99
CA LYS A 23 9.25 0.58 -4.32
C LYS A 23 9.68 1.65 -5.32
N LYS A 24 8.89 1.86 -6.36
CA LYS A 24 9.18 2.87 -7.40
C LYS A 24 8.96 4.30 -6.90
N GLU A 25 8.02 4.47 -5.98
CA GLU A 25 7.68 5.76 -5.39
C GLU A 25 8.55 6.13 -4.17
N ASP A 26 9.55 5.30 -3.84
CA ASP A 26 10.42 5.46 -2.67
C ASP A 26 9.64 5.49 -1.33
N LYS A 27 8.53 4.74 -1.27
CA LYS A 27 7.62 4.63 -0.11
C LYS A 27 7.69 3.24 0.54
N ARG A 28 8.89 2.65 0.61
CA ARG A 28 9.12 1.32 1.22
C ARG A 28 9.32 1.39 2.71
N GLU A 29 9.30 0.22 3.34
CA GLU A 29 9.65 0.02 4.77
C GLU A 29 8.69 0.76 5.72
N GLY A 30 7.49 1.05 5.23
CA GLY A 30 6.44 1.70 5.99
C GLY A 30 5.32 0.74 6.38
N PRO A 31 4.49 1.12 7.37
CA PRO A 31 3.34 0.34 7.83
C PRO A 31 2.41 -0.11 6.69
N LEU A 32 2.28 0.71 5.65
CA LEU A 32 1.53 0.38 4.45
C LEU A 32 2.08 -0.84 3.73
N GLU A 33 3.39 -0.93 3.47
CA GLU A 33 3.99 -2.07 2.76
C GLU A 33 3.83 -3.37 3.55
N GLU A 34 3.99 -3.29 4.88
CA GLU A 34 3.86 -4.42 5.80
C GLU A 34 2.40 -4.89 5.94
N SER A 35 1.43 -3.98 5.82
CA SER A 35 0.00 -4.29 5.92
C SER A 35 -0.60 -5.01 4.70
N LEU A 36 0.10 -4.98 3.55
CA LEU A 36 -0.38 -5.56 2.29
C LEU A 36 -0.47 -7.08 2.40
N SER A 37 -1.70 -7.60 2.38
CA SER A 37 -1.97 -9.03 2.45
C SER A 37 -3.24 -9.40 1.69
N TYR A 38 -3.42 -10.70 1.44
CA TYR A 38 -4.63 -11.22 0.82
C TYR A 38 -5.13 -12.46 1.57
N LYS A 39 -6.43 -12.76 1.42
CA LYS A 39 -7.03 -13.99 1.94
C LYS A 39 -7.95 -14.60 0.88
N VAL A 40 -7.84 -15.90 0.71
CA VAL A 40 -8.69 -16.67 -0.21
C VAL A 40 -9.58 -17.60 0.61
N ASN A 41 -10.89 -17.49 0.41
CA ASN A 41 -11.87 -18.41 0.97
C ASN A 41 -12.61 -19.07 -0.20
N VAL A 42 -12.56 -20.40 -0.28
CA VAL A 42 -13.25 -21.16 -1.34
C VAL A 42 -14.37 -22.00 -0.74
N SER A 43 -15.55 -21.88 -1.33
CA SER A 43 -16.75 -22.65 -1.03
C SER A 43 -17.15 -23.49 -2.24
N LYS A 44 -18.10 -24.40 -2.06
CA LYS A 44 -18.50 -25.40 -3.09
C LYS A 44 -18.79 -24.78 -4.46
N ASN A 45 -19.42 -23.60 -4.52
CA ASN A 45 -19.85 -22.93 -5.74
C ASN A 45 -19.42 -21.45 -5.81
N SER A 46 -18.50 -21.02 -4.96
CA SER A 46 -18.08 -19.62 -4.88
C SER A 46 -16.68 -19.50 -4.32
N PHE A 47 -16.05 -18.37 -4.60
CA PHE A 47 -14.80 -17.99 -3.97
C PHE A 47 -14.86 -16.53 -3.56
N GLN A 48 -14.05 -16.18 -2.57
CA GLN A 48 -13.86 -14.83 -2.09
C GLN A 48 -12.36 -14.58 -2.01
N LEU A 49 -11.95 -13.43 -2.57
CA LEU A 49 -10.61 -12.90 -2.46
C LEU A 49 -10.70 -11.56 -1.74
N ASP A 50 -10.15 -11.50 -0.54
CA ASP A 50 -10.01 -10.27 0.21
C ASP A 50 -8.60 -9.71 0.02
N ILE A 51 -8.49 -8.40 -0.20
CA ILE A 51 -7.23 -7.68 -0.28
C ILE A 51 -7.22 -6.64 0.83
N TYR A 52 -6.17 -6.65 1.64
CA TYR A 52 -6.02 -5.79 2.80
C TYR A 52 -4.86 -4.81 2.58
N ALA A 53 -5.08 -3.57 3.00
CA ALA A 53 -4.09 -2.50 3.03
C ALA A 53 -4.46 -1.51 4.14
N GLU A 54 -3.46 -1.00 4.85
CA GLU A 54 -3.64 0.08 5.82
C GLU A 54 -4.25 1.32 5.15
N ASN A 55 -5.19 2.00 5.83
CA ASN A 55 -5.89 3.19 5.33
C ASN A 55 -4.97 4.27 4.71
N TYR A 56 -3.70 4.31 5.11
CA TYR A 56 -2.68 5.20 4.53
C TYR A 56 -2.53 5.04 3.00
N TRP A 57 -2.91 3.89 2.43
CA TRP A 57 -2.87 3.61 0.99
C TRP A 57 -3.57 4.68 0.14
N LYS A 58 -4.66 5.27 0.64
CA LYS A 58 -5.41 6.31 -0.08
C LYS A 58 -4.59 7.57 -0.29
N TYR A 59 -3.79 7.96 0.70
CA TYR A 59 -2.92 9.14 0.57
C TYR A 59 -1.78 8.89 -0.41
N VAL A 60 -1.30 7.65 -0.48
CA VAL A 60 -0.32 7.25 -1.50
C VAL A 60 -0.91 7.31 -2.90
N ASP A 61 -2.13 6.83 -3.10
CA ASP A 61 -2.85 6.84 -4.38
C ASP A 61 -3.17 8.27 -4.87
N TYR A 62 -3.60 9.15 -3.96
CA TYR A 62 -3.79 10.57 -4.27
C TYR A 62 -2.49 11.35 -4.49
N GLY A 63 -1.33 10.69 -4.46
CA GLY A 63 -0.02 11.32 -4.68
C GLY A 63 0.39 12.26 -3.55
N VAL A 64 -0.24 12.19 -2.39
CA VAL A 64 0.12 13.00 -1.22
C VAL A 64 1.52 12.57 -0.79
N LYS A 65 2.48 13.48 -1.00
CA LYS A 65 3.81 13.41 -0.40
C LYS A 65 3.67 14.08 0.97
N GLY A 66 4.11 13.40 2.03
CA GLY A 66 3.92 13.88 3.41
C GLY A 66 4.26 15.36 3.57
N VAL A 67 3.50 16.05 4.42
CA VAL A 67 3.74 17.43 4.84
C VAL A 67 5.04 17.52 5.65
N GLY A 68 6.18 17.47 4.96
CA GLY A 68 7.49 17.36 5.60
C GLY A 68 8.61 17.59 4.58
N GLY A 69 8.52 18.70 3.85
CA GLY A 69 9.59 19.17 2.98
C GLY A 69 10.04 20.54 3.44
N THR A 70 11.33 20.69 3.75
CA THR A 70 11.94 22.01 3.85
C THR A 70 11.89 22.64 2.46
N LYS A 71 11.13 23.72 2.29
CA LYS A 71 11.19 24.49 1.04
C LYS A 71 12.63 25.03 0.89
N ALA A 72 13.06 25.33 -0.35
CA ALA A 72 14.42 25.83 -0.63
C ALA A 72 14.80 27.10 0.16
N ASP A 73 13.82 27.76 0.79
CA ASP A 73 13.98 28.89 1.71
C ASP A 73 14.36 28.49 3.15
N LYS A 74 14.70 27.22 3.41
CA LYS A 74 15.04 26.64 4.74
C LYS A 74 13.90 26.70 5.77
N THR A 75 12.66 26.98 5.37
CA THR A 75 11.54 26.97 6.32
C THR A 75 11.15 25.54 6.68
N ILE A 76 11.15 25.24 7.98
CA ILE A 76 10.80 23.93 8.54
C ILE A 76 9.34 23.99 8.99
N TYR A 77 8.56 22.99 8.57
CA TYR A 77 7.16 22.83 8.97
C TYR A 77 7.06 21.53 9.77
N VAL A 78 6.44 21.59 10.94
CA VAL A 78 6.18 20.40 11.77
C VAL A 78 4.68 20.36 12.00
N ASN A 79 4.03 19.25 11.63
CA ASN A 79 2.56 19.06 11.74
C ASN A 79 1.73 20.17 11.07
N GLY A 80 2.21 20.74 9.96
CA GLY A 80 1.52 21.79 9.22
C GLY A 80 1.73 23.22 9.76
N GLU A 81 2.41 23.37 10.90
CA GLU A 81 2.75 24.67 11.47
C GLU A 81 4.17 25.09 11.05
N LYS A 82 4.33 26.35 10.66
CA LYS A 82 5.64 26.94 10.36
C LYS A 82 6.41 27.09 11.66
N LYS A 83 7.52 26.36 11.78
CA LYS A 83 8.46 26.52 12.90
C LYS A 83 9.35 27.73 12.57
N ILE A 84 9.20 28.80 13.37
CA ILE A 84 10.02 30.01 13.28
C ILE A 84 11.43 29.71 13.80
#